data_AF-A0A8T5XTQ2-F1
#
_entry.id   AF-A0A8T5XTQ2-F1
#
_cell.length_a   1.000
_cell.length_b   1.000
_cell.length_c   1.000
_cell.angle_alpha   90.00
_cell.angle_beta   90.00
_cell.angle_gamma   90.00
#
_symmetry.space_group_name_H-M   'P 1'
#
loop_
_entity.id
_entity.type
_entity.pdbx_description
1 polymer ?
#
loop_
_entity_poly.entity_id
_entity_poly.type
_entity_poly.pdbx_seq_one_letter_code
_entity_poly.pdbx_strand_id
1 'polypeptide(L)'
;MNEHDSEKISGILRSLGYKETENRNNADLIIFNTCLVRENAELKVYGNIGELKRLKRKNKDLTVAICGCMMQKKEIRDVIREKYKQVDIIFGTHNIHKLPELLENYRQSDNMLIDVWEDSGEIIEQIPTNRKYDYKAFLNIMYGCNNFCTYCIVPYTRGREKSRSPEKILKEVNRLAKEGFKEITLLGQNVNSYGKTLNNKMTFAELLRKINEVKGIKRIRFMTSHPKDLSDDLIYAIRDCENVCKHIHLPFQAGSNKILKLMNRKYTKEQYLELMYKIRQEIPDIAITTDIIVGFPNETEKDFEDTLDVVRKSRFDSAFTFLYSVREGTPAAKMEDQIPDKLKHERFQKLLDTLHPISYENNKRTIGKTFDVLVEGVSKNDDTMYTGRTGTNKLVHFKANEKFIGKIVNVKIKSVKTWSLQGEIVD
;
A
#
# COMPACT_ATOMS: atom_id res chain seq x y z
N MET A 1 -1.63 3.82 1.26
CA MET A 1 -1.64 5.20 0.70
C MET A 1 -3.05 5.73 0.51
N ASN A 2 -3.92 5.16 -0.33
CA ASN A 2 -5.29 5.67 -0.48
C ASN A 2 -6.10 5.69 0.83
N GLU A 3 -5.91 4.71 1.72
CA GLU A 3 -6.53 4.77 3.07
C GLU A 3 -6.07 6.02 3.84
N HIS A 4 -4.76 6.28 3.91
CA HIS A 4 -4.22 7.49 4.54
C HIS A 4 -4.65 8.79 3.84
N ASP A 5 -4.74 8.82 2.51
CA ASP A 5 -5.30 9.97 1.79
C ASP A 5 -6.79 10.17 2.15
N SER A 6 -7.54 9.11 2.42
CA SER A 6 -8.93 9.17 2.87
C SER A 6 -9.05 9.64 4.33
N GLU A 7 -8.11 9.28 5.21
CA GLU A 7 -8.02 9.83 6.58
C GLU A 7 -7.80 11.35 6.54
N LYS A 8 -6.98 11.85 5.60
CA LYS A 8 -6.78 13.30 5.39
C LYS A 8 -8.05 13.98 4.90
N ILE A 9 -8.70 13.41 3.89
CA ILE A 9 -9.97 13.94 3.36
C ILE A 9 -11.03 14.00 4.47
N SER A 10 -11.21 12.90 5.21
CA SER A 10 -12.14 12.83 6.34
C SER A 10 -11.78 13.83 7.45
N GLY A 11 -10.48 13.99 7.77
CA GLY A 11 -10.01 15.00 8.72
C GLY A 11 -10.33 16.43 8.32
N ILE A 12 -10.12 16.77 7.05
CA ILE A 12 -10.50 18.08 6.49
C ILE A 12 -12.01 18.28 6.60
N LEU A 13 -12.82 17.32 6.13
CA LEU A 13 -14.27 17.42 6.16
C LEU A 13 -14.81 17.58 7.58
N ARG A 14 -14.24 16.86 8.56
CA ARG A 14 -14.61 17.00 9.97
C ARG A 14 -14.31 18.41 10.50
N SER A 15 -13.19 19.01 10.09
CA SER A 15 -12.86 20.40 10.47
C SER A 15 -13.82 21.44 9.87
N LEU A 16 -14.52 21.08 8.78
CA LEU A 16 -15.58 21.87 8.17
C LEU A 16 -16.98 21.58 8.73
N GLY A 17 -17.09 20.68 9.72
CA GLY A 17 -18.37 20.33 10.37
C GLY A 17 -19.14 19.16 9.75
N TYR A 18 -18.59 18.49 8.72
CA TYR A 18 -19.20 17.28 8.17
C TYR A 18 -19.12 16.10 9.16
N LYS A 19 -20.11 15.20 9.06
CA LYS A 19 -20.16 13.94 9.82
C LYS A 19 -20.19 12.77 8.84
N GLU A 20 -19.45 11.72 9.17
CA GLU A 20 -19.40 10.49 8.37
C GLU A 20 -20.68 9.68 8.52
N THR A 21 -21.11 9.02 7.45
CA THR A 21 -22.27 8.13 7.43
C THR A 21 -22.00 6.91 6.56
N GLU A 22 -22.46 5.74 7.00
CA GLU A 22 -22.37 4.50 6.22
C GLU A 22 -23.52 4.37 5.20
N ASN A 23 -24.59 5.16 5.37
CA ASN A 23 -25.73 5.14 4.45
C ASN A 23 -25.56 6.23 3.39
N ARG A 24 -25.23 5.80 2.16
CA ARG A 24 -25.11 6.68 1.00
C ARG A 24 -26.34 7.57 0.77
N ASN A 25 -27.55 7.11 1.11
CA ASN A 25 -28.77 7.89 0.90
C ASN A 25 -28.90 9.10 1.83
N ASN A 26 -28.16 9.11 2.93
CA ASN A 26 -28.17 10.16 3.93
C ASN A 26 -27.00 11.14 3.76
N ALA A 27 -26.18 10.98 2.71
CA ALA A 27 -25.00 11.80 2.50
C ALA A 27 -25.33 13.06 1.69
N ASP A 28 -24.82 14.21 2.14
CA ASP A 28 -24.85 15.47 1.38
C ASP A 28 -23.58 15.66 0.53
N LEU A 29 -22.54 14.89 0.82
CA LEU A 29 -21.28 14.86 0.09
C LEU A 29 -20.78 13.42 -0.04
N ILE A 30 -20.48 12.99 -1.27
CA ILE A 30 -19.85 11.69 -1.54
C ILE A 30 -18.53 11.93 -2.26
N ILE A 31 -17.42 11.40 -1.72
CA ILE A 31 -16.09 11.50 -2.32
C ILE A 31 -15.56 10.11 -2.68
N PHE A 32 -15.22 9.90 -3.95
CA PHE A 32 -14.51 8.69 -4.40
C PHE A 32 -13.00 8.92 -4.45
N ASN A 33 -12.25 8.25 -3.58
CA ASN A 33 -10.78 8.22 -3.65
C ASN A 33 -10.29 7.05 -4.51
N THR A 34 -9.91 7.36 -5.75
CA THR A 34 -9.66 6.37 -6.80
C THR A 34 -8.20 5.91 -6.88
N CYS A 35 -7.99 4.74 -7.48
CA CYS A 35 -6.67 4.13 -7.71
C CYS A 35 -6.54 3.71 -9.17
N LEU A 36 -5.36 3.89 -9.77
CA LEU A 36 -5.08 3.54 -11.18
C LEU A 36 -4.14 2.32 -11.31
N VAL A 37 -3.87 1.62 -10.21
CA VAL A 37 -2.83 0.57 -10.15
C VAL A 37 -3.44 -0.83 -10.12
N ARG A 38 -4.76 -0.98 -10.26
CA ARG A 38 -5.45 -2.27 -10.31
C ARG A 38 -6.23 -2.41 -11.60
N GLU A 39 -6.27 -3.61 -12.12
CA GLU A 39 -7.11 -3.96 -13.27
C GLU A 39 -8.59 -3.70 -12.93
N ASN A 40 -9.35 -3.22 -13.93
CA ASN A 40 -10.77 -2.88 -13.81
C ASN A 40 -11.11 -1.83 -12.72
N ALA A 41 -10.11 -1.12 -12.18
CA ALA A 41 -10.37 -0.05 -11.22
C ALA A 41 -11.25 1.05 -11.83
N GLU A 42 -11.02 1.38 -13.10
CA GLU A 42 -11.78 2.40 -13.82
C GLU A 42 -13.26 2.01 -13.99
N LEU A 43 -13.51 0.78 -14.48
CA LEU A 43 -14.87 0.26 -14.65
C LEU A 43 -15.66 0.24 -13.35
N LYS A 44 -15.02 -0.10 -12.22
CA LYS A 44 -15.67 -0.05 -10.90
C LYS A 44 -16.03 1.37 -10.48
N VAL A 45 -15.14 2.34 -10.73
CA VAL A 45 -15.41 3.75 -10.44
C VAL A 45 -16.58 4.25 -11.28
N TYR A 46 -16.56 3.98 -12.59
CA TYR A 46 -17.64 4.32 -13.51
C TYR A 46 -18.99 3.72 -13.10
N GLY A 47 -19.04 2.45 -12.72
CA GLY A 47 -20.24 1.80 -12.20
C GLY A 47 -20.79 2.51 -10.95
N ASN A 48 -19.94 2.76 -9.95
CA ASN A 48 -20.34 3.44 -8.71
C ASN A 48 -20.84 4.87 -8.96
N ILE A 49 -20.20 5.63 -9.86
CA ILE A 49 -20.67 6.98 -10.22
C ILE A 49 -22.01 6.91 -10.95
N GLY A 50 -22.20 5.92 -11.82
CA GLY A 50 -23.46 5.67 -12.52
C GLY A 50 -24.64 5.50 -11.56
N GLU A 51 -24.45 4.74 -10.48
CA GLU A 51 -25.46 4.51 -9.44
C GLU A 51 -25.90 5.81 -8.74
N LEU A 52 -25.00 6.80 -8.61
CA LEU A 52 -25.33 8.08 -7.97
C LEU A 52 -26.28 8.95 -8.78
N LYS A 53 -26.50 8.67 -10.07
CA LYS A 53 -27.45 9.43 -10.90
C LYS A 53 -28.87 9.41 -10.31
N ARG A 54 -29.29 8.28 -9.75
CA ARG A 54 -30.60 8.16 -9.09
C ARG A 54 -30.64 8.94 -7.79
N LEU A 55 -29.56 8.89 -7.02
CA LEU A 55 -29.48 9.57 -5.74
C LEU A 55 -29.50 11.09 -5.91
N LYS A 56 -28.71 11.62 -6.85
CA LYS A 56 -28.65 13.04 -7.15
C LYS A 56 -29.93 13.62 -7.77
N ARG A 57 -30.74 12.78 -8.43
CA ARG A 57 -32.09 13.17 -8.85
C ARG A 57 -33.05 13.36 -7.68
N LYS A 58 -32.86 12.60 -6.58
CA LYS A 58 -33.67 12.71 -5.36
C LYS A 58 -33.19 13.84 -4.46
N ASN A 59 -31.89 14.02 -4.34
CA ASN A 59 -31.26 15.11 -3.60
C ASN A 59 -30.41 15.94 -4.57
N LYS A 60 -30.93 17.10 -5.00
CA LYS A 60 -30.21 18.00 -5.92
C LYS A 60 -29.01 18.69 -5.26
N ASP A 61 -29.01 18.79 -3.93
CA ASP A 61 -27.96 19.43 -3.15
C ASP A 61 -26.79 18.46 -2.86
N LEU A 62 -26.94 17.17 -3.22
CA LEU A 62 -25.86 16.19 -3.11
C LEU A 62 -24.66 16.61 -3.98
N THR A 63 -23.54 16.86 -3.32
CA THR A 63 -22.25 17.08 -3.97
C THR A 63 -21.51 15.75 -4.17
N VAL A 64 -20.99 15.51 -5.36
CA VAL A 64 -20.21 14.31 -5.71
C VAL A 64 -18.81 14.74 -6.16
N ALA A 65 -17.81 14.36 -5.38
CA ALA A 65 -16.41 14.60 -5.71
C ALA A 65 -15.66 13.31 -6.07
N ILE A 66 -14.67 13.42 -6.94
CA ILE A 66 -13.77 12.32 -7.30
C ILE A 66 -12.33 12.80 -7.21
N CYS A 67 -11.49 12.00 -6.56
CA CYS A 67 -10.07 12.28 -6.43
C CYS A 67 -9.21 11.03 -6.61
N GLY A 68 -7.91 11.16 -6.39
CA GLY A 68 -6.96 10.04 -6.41
C GLY A 68 -6.27 9.85 -7.76
N CYS A 69 -5.50 8.76 -7.89
CA CYS A 69 -4.55 8.60 -9.01
C CYS A 69 -5.23 8.57 -10.39
N MET A 70 -6.48 8.11 -10.49
CA MET A 70 -7.15 8.07 -11.79
C MET A 70 -7.42 9.50 -12.31
N MET A 71 -7.73 10.44 -11.41
CA MET A 71 -8.03 11.82 -11.81
C MET A 71 -6.80 12.55 -12.34
N GLN A 72 -5.61 11.99 -12.18
CA GLN A 72 -4.39 12.54 -12.78
C GLN A 72 -4.29 12.29 -14.29
N LYS A 73 -5.08 11.36 -14.84
CA LYS A 73 -5.10 11.06 -16.28
C LYS A 73 -6.14 11.91 -16.99
N LYS A 74 -5.71 12.66 -18.00
CA LYS A 74 -6.58 13.58 -18.75
C LYS A 74 -7.72 12.83 -19.43
N GLU A 75 -7.40 11.68 -20.03
CA GLU A 75 -8.34 10.85 -20.79
C GLU A 75 -9.51 10.39 -19.89
N ILE A 76 -9.21 10.00 -18.65
CA ILE A 76 -10.22 9.59 -17.66
C ILE A 76 -11.08 10.80 -17.24
N ARG A 77 -10.45 11.96 -17.01
CA ARG A 77 -11.19 13.19 -16.67
C ARG A 77 -12.16 13.60 -17.78
N ASP A 78 -11.71 13.54 -19.03
CA ASP A 78 -12.52 13.89 -20.19
C ASP A 78 -13.75 12.97 -20.30
N VAL A 79 -13.57 11.65 -20.12
CA VAL A 79 -14.68 10.68 -20.06
C VAL A 79 -15.66 11.01 -18.92
N ILE A 80 -15.16 11.37 -17.73
CA ILE A 80 -16.01 11.74 -16.58
C ILE A 80 -16.81 13.00 -16.89
N ARG A 81 -16.14 14.04 -17.39
CA ARG A 81 -16.75 15.33 -17.75
C ARG A 81 -17.85 15.17 -18.80
N GLU A 82 -17.65 14.29 -19.78
CA GLU A 82 -18.60 14.06 -20.86
C GLU A 82 -19.79 13.21 -20.42
N LYS A 83 -19.54 12.06 -19.79
CA LYS A 83 -20.55 11.02 -19.55
C LYS A 83 -21.22 11.07 -18.19
N TYR A 84 -20.57 11.65 -17.17
CA TYR A 84 -21.00 11.57 -15.78
C TYR A 84 -21.29 12.97 -15.20
N LYS A 85 -22.34 13.62 -15.72
CA LYS A 85 -22.79 14.96 -15.30
C LYS A 85 -23.20 15.06 -13.82
N GLN A 86 -23.42 13.94 -13.15
CA GLN A 86 -23.67 13.90 -11.72
C GLN A 86 -22.42 14.17 -10.86
N VAL A 87 -21.23 14.23 -11.44
CA VAL A 87 -19.98 14.60 -10.73
C VAL A 87 -19.82 16.12 -10.71
N ASP A 88 -19.44 16.65 -9.56
CA ASP A 88 -19.33 18.09 -9.32
C ASP A 88 -17.90 18.57 -9.23
N ILE A 89 -17.06 17.81 -8.54
CA ILE A 89 -15.69 18.21 -8.23
C ILE A 89 -14.74 17.09 -8.61
N ILE A 90 -13.70 17.42 -9.38
CA ILE A 90 -12.59 16.53 -9.69
C ILE A 90 -11.31 17.16 -9.15
N PHE A 91 -10.57 16.43 -8.32
CA PHE A 91 -9.27 16.92 -7.83
C PHE A 91 -8.17 15.86 -7.80
N GLY A 92 -6.92 16.32 -7.85
CA GLY A 92 -5.74 15.48 -7.99
C GLY A 92 -5.26 14.85 -6.68
N THR A 93 -4.22 14.03 -6.79
CA THR A 93 -3.50 13.43 -5.65
C THR A 93 -2.63 14.44 -4.91
N HIS A 94 -2.35 15.59 -5.53
CA HIS A 94 -1.37 16.58 -5.10
C HIS A 94 -1.99 17.74 -4.30
N ASN A 95 -3.28 18.00 -4.48
CA ASN A 95 -3.99 19.16 -3.95
C ASN A 95 -5.16 18.78 -3.00
N ILE A 96 -5.06 17.65 -2.28
CA ILE A 96 -6.07 17.25 -1.26
C ILE A 96 -6.33 18.37 -0.24
N HIS A 97 -5.30 19.13 0.13
CA HIS A 97 -5.39 20.25 1.07
C HIS A 97 -6.27 21.40 0.56
N LYS A 98 -6.56 21.48 -0.74
CA LYS A 98 -7.45 22.47 -1.36
C LYS A 98 -8.93 22.10 -1.28
N LEU A 99 -9.28 20.91 -0.78
CA LEU A 99 -10.67 20.47 -0.68
C LEU A 99 -11.63 21.51 -0.04
N PRO A 100 -11.27 22.26 1.03
CA PRO A 100 -12.15 23.30 1.56
C PRO A 100 -12.47 24.40 0.54
N GLU A 101 -11.45 24.88 -0.18
CA GLU A 101 -11.57 25.90 -1.21
C GLU A 101 -12.39 25.38 -2.40
N LEU A 102 -12.17 24.12 -2.80
CA LEU A 102 -12.92 23.49 -3.89
C LEU A 102 -14.41 23.35 -3.57
N LEU A 103 -14.75 22.99 -2.34
CA LEU A 103 -16.14 22.89 -1.89
C LEU A 103 -16.83 24.27 -1.89
N GLU A 104 -16.14 25.31 -1.43
CA GLU A 104 -16.70 26.66 -1.42
C GLU A 104 -16.84 27.25 -2.82
N ASN A 105 -15.82 27.10 -3.67
CA ASN A 105 -15.88 27.54 -5.07
C ASN A 105 -16.99 26.83 -5.85
N TYR A 106 -17.22 25.54 -5.59
CA TYR A 106 -18.30 24.80 -6.23
C TYR A 106 -19.69 25.31 -5.82
N ARG A 107 -19.90 25.73 -4.56
CA ARG A 107 -21.18 26.32 -4.12
C ARG A 107 -21.57 27.59 -4.89
N GLN A 108 -20.58 28.25 -5.50
CA GLN A 108 -20.74 29.47 -6.28
C GLN A 108 -20.68 29.22 -7.80
N SER A 109 -20.65 27.95 -8.22
CA SER A 109 -20.48 27.54 -9.61
C SER A 109 -21.67 26.71 -10.10
N ASP A 110 -22.15 27.01 -11.32
CA ASP A 110 -23.14 26.18 -12.01
C ASP A 110 -22.52 24.98 -12.76
N ASN A 111 -21.18 24.90 -12.79
CA ASN A 111 -20.43 23.93 -13.58
C ASN A 111 -19.53 23.04 -12.71
N MET A 112 -19.22 21.86 -13.26
CA MET A 112 -18.24 20.94 -12.70
C MET A 112 -16.88 21.63 -12.55
N LEU A 113 -16.31 21.56 -11.35
CA LEU A 113 -15.00 22.10 -11.01
C LEU A 113 -13.93 21.01 -11.17
N ILE A 114 -12.87 21.31 -11.92
CA ILE A 114 -11.73 20.41 -12.12
C ILE A 114 -10.45 21.14 -11.70
N ASP A 115 -9.80 20.68 -10.63
CA ASP A 115 -8.51 21.20 -10.16
C ASP A 115 -7.52 20.06 -9.96
N VAL A 116 -6.61 19.87 -10.92
CA VAL A 116 -5.67 18.75 -10.93
C VAL A 116 -4.27 19.25 -11.22
N TRP A 117 -3.40 19.13 -10.22
CA TRP A 117 -2.01 19.58 -10.33
C TRP A 117 -1.13 18.46 -10.87
N GLU A 118 -0.23 18.80 -11.79
CA GLU A 118 0.75 17.88 -12.38
C GLU A 118 1.90 17.53 -11.42
N ASP A 119 2.27 18.47 -10.53
CA ASP A 119 3.21 18.25 -9.43
C ASP A 119 2.64 18.84 -8.14
N SER A 120 2.88 18.14 -7.02
CA SER A 120 2.71 18.65 -5.66
C SER A 120 3.43 19.96 -5.33
N GLY A 121 4.53 20.32 -6.02
CA GLY A 121 5.39 21.40 -5.57
C GLY A 121 6.06 21.04 -4.25
N GLU A 122 5.79 21.78 -3.18
CA GLU A 122 6.28 21.49 -1.83
C GLU A 122 5.40 20.45 -1.10
N ILE A 123 5.99 19.74 -0.14
CA ILE A 123 5.23 18.82 0.72
C ILE A 123 4.39 19.64 1.70
N ILE A 124 3.07 19.58 1.55
CA ILE A 124 2.13 20.21 2.47
C ILE A 124 2.07 19.39 3.77
N GLU A 125 2.32 20.09 4.87
CA GLU A 125 2.42 19.53 6.22
C GLU A 125 1.16 19.83 7.04
N GLN A 126 0.97 19.07 8.12
CA GLN A 126 -0.09 19.31 9.12
C GLN A 126 -1.52 19.31 8.58
N ILE A 127 -1.78 18.53 7.53
CA ILE A 127 -3.15 18.31 7.05
C ILE A 127 -3.93 17.56 8.16
N PRO A 128 -5.14 18.03 8.55
CA PRO A 128 -5.99 17.32 9.50
C PRO A 128 -6.21 15.87 9.08
N THR A 129 -6.16 14.94 10.02
CA THR A 129 -6.36 13.51 9.77
C THR A 129 -7.39 12.95 10.73
N ASN A 130 -8.44 12.31 10.20
CA ASN A 130 -9.38 11.52 10.97
C ASN A 130 -8.93 10.06 10.88
N ARG A 131 -8.19 9.58 11.89
CA ARG A 131 -7.60 8.24 11.87
C ARG A 131 -8.67 7.18 12.07
N LYS A 132 -8.58 6.11 11.30
CA LYS A 132 -9.53 4.99 11.38
C LYS A 132 -9.36 4.15 12.64
N TYR A 133 -8.14 4.07 13.14
CA TYR A 133 -7.78 3.30 14.31
C TYR A 133 -7.09 4.22 15.33
N ASP A 134 -7.21 3.90 16.61
CA ASP A 134 -6.57 4.59 17.74
C ASP A 134 -5.28 3.89 18.22
N TYR A 135 -5.02 2.66 17.77
CA TYR A 135 -3.85 1.87 18.14
C TYR A 135 -2.78 1.75 17.04
N LYS A 136 -3.13 2.04 15.77
CA LYS A 136 -2.18 2.01 14.64
C LYS A 136 -2.38 3.18 13.68
N ALA A 137 -1.27 3.66 13.10
CA ALA A 137 -1.28 4.80 12.20
C ALA A 137 -0.46 4.58 10.93
N PHE A 138 -0.95 5.12 9.81
CA PHE A 138 -0.17 5.25 8.58
C PHE A 138 0.50 6.62 8.55
N LEU A 139 1.76 6.65 8.10
CA LEU A 139 2.56 7.86 8.04
C LEU A 139 3.34 7.94 6.72
N ASN A 140 3.02 8.92 5.88
CA ASN A 140 3.84 9.16 4.69
C ASN A 140 5.17 9.80 5.08
N ILE A 141 6.28 9.15 4.73
CA ILE A 141 7.64 9.68 4.90
C ILE A 141 8.19 10.28 3.60
N MET A 142 7.56 9.97 2.47
CA MET A 142 7.94 10.47 1.15
C MET A 142 6.79 10.33 0.16
N TYR A 143 6.93 10.98 -0.98
CA TYR A 143 5.98 10.97 -2.08
C TYR A 143 6.71 10.74 -3.42
N GLY A 144 5.99 10.24 -4.41
CA GLY A 144 6.51 10.05 -5.77
C GLY A 144 7.56 8.94 -5.88
N CYS A 145 7.98 8.64 -7.11
CA CYS A 145 8.91 7.54 -7.37
C CYS A 145 9.82 7.83 -8.57
N ASN A 146 11.13 7.62 -8.40
CA ASN A 146 12.12 7.82 -9.47
C ASN A 146 12.56 6.54 -10.19
N ASN A 147 11.86 5.42 -9.98
CA ASN A 147 12.27 4.13 -10.56
C ASN A 147 11.84 3.94 -12.03
N PHE A 148 10.73 4.57 -12.47
CA PHE A 148 10.23 4.50 -13.85
C PHE A 148 10.19 3.05 -14.40
N CYS A 149 9.71 2.11 -13.60
CA CYS A 149 9.47 0.75 -14.08
C CYS A 149 8.45 0.79 -15.23
N THR A 150 8.70 0.07 -16.32
CA THR A 150 7.97 0.27 -17.59
C THR A 150 6.48 -0.06 -17.51
N TYR A 151 6.03 -0.83 -16.53
CA TYR A 151 4.62 -1.14 -16.24
C TYR A 151 3.96 -0.19 -15.22
N CYS A 152 4.72 0.73 -14.61
CA CYS A 152 4.26 1.48 -13.46
C CYS A 152 3.83 2.91 -13.84
N ILE A 153 2.57 3.24 -13.58
CA ILE A 153 2.00 4.58 -13.85
C ILE A 153 2.28 5.58 -12.73
N VAL A 154 2.79 5.11 -11.59
CA VAL A 154 2.96 5.92 -10.36
C VAL A 154 3.85 7.15 -10.56
N PRO A 155 5.01 7.09 -11.24
CA PRO A 155 5.84 8.28 -11.46
C PRO A 155 5.12 9.41 -12.21
N TYR A 156 4.14 9.06 -13.05
CA TYR A 156 3.36 10.00 -13.85
C TYR A 156 2.11 10.55 -13.14
N THR A 157 1.69 9.92 -12.04
CA THR A 157 0.44 10.28 -11.32
C THR A 157 0.69 10.72 -9.88
N ARG A 158 1.88 10.48 -9.34
CA ARG A 158 2.32 10.91 -8.01
C ARG A 158 3.62 11.70 -8.07
N GLY A 159 4.10 12.04 -9.26
CA GLY A 159 5.29 12.85 -9.48
C GLY A 159 6.61 12.18 -9.12
N ARG A 160 7.67 13.00 -9.17
CA ARG A 160 9.03 12.62 -8.81
C ARG A 160 9.17 12.43 -7.30
N GLU A 161 10.15 11.64 -6.93
CA GLU A 161 10.44 11.36 -5.52
C GLU A 161 10.73 12.64 -4.73
N LYS A 162 10.10 12.79 -3.56
CA LYS A 162 10.33 13.87 -2.59
C LYS A 162 10.25 13.30 -1.17
N SER A 163 11.32 13.43 -0.41
CA SER A 163 11.42 12.99 0.98
C SER A 163 10.88 14.06 1.91
N ARG A 164 10.10 13.64 2.91
CA ARG A 164 9.62 14.54 3.98
C ARG A 164 10.74 14.80 4.98
N SER A 165 10.73 15.98 5.60
CA SER A 165 11.71 16.34 6.63
C SER A 165 11.71 15.32 7.78
N PRO A 166 12.90 14.80 8.20
CA PRO A 166 13.00 13.89 9.34
C PRO A 166 12.44 14.48 10.62
N GLU A 167 12.67 15.76 10.88
CA GLU A 167 12.19 16.45 12.08
C GLU A 167 10.67 16.46 12.15
N LYS A 168 10.01 16.72 11.02
CA LYS A 168 8.53 16.71 10.93
C LYS A 168 7.97 15.31 11.11
N ILE A 169 8.63 14.29 10.54
CA ILE A 169 8.27 12.88 10.75
C ILE A 169 8.39 12.53 12.23
N LEU A 170 9.53 12.81 12.87
CA LEU A 170 9.78 12.48 14.27
C LEU A 170 8.82 13.22 15.21
N LYS A 171 8.48 14.48 14.93
CA LYS A 171 7.47 15.23 15.69
C LYS A 171 6.10 14.57 15.61
N GLU A 172 5.71 14.10 14.43
CA GLU A 172 4.43 13.38 14.26
C GLU A 172 4.44 12.01 14.96
N VAL A 173 5.54 11.25 14.87
CA VAL A 173 5.68 9.98 15.58
C VAL A 173 5.60 10.18 17.10
N ASN A 174 6.28 11.20 17.65
CA ASN A 174 6.21 11.53 19.08
C ASN A 174 4.78 11.91 19.50
N ARG A 175 4.04 12.63 18.67
CA ARG A 175 2.62 12.94 18.93
C ARG A 175 1.78 11.66 18.98
N LEU A 176 1.94 10.76 18.00
CA LEU A 176 1.21 9.50 17.97
C LEU A 176 1.52 8.62 19.18
N ALA A 177 2.78 8.59 19.61
CA ALA A 177 3.17 7.86 20.81
C ALA A 177 2.47 8.40 22.07
N LYS A 178 2.36 9.73 22.21
CA LYS A 178 1.64 10.39 23.31
C LYS A 178 0.13 10.13 23.27
N GLU A 179 -0.44 10.00 22.06
CA GLU A 179 -1.85 9.66 21.84
C GLU A 179 -2.15 8.16 22.08
N GLY A 180 -1.12 7.34 22.36
CA GLY A 180 -1.29 5.94 22.75
C GLY A 180 -1.14 4.92 21.62
N PHE A 181 -0.88 5.37 20.39
CA PHE A 181 -0.65 4.49 19.24
C PHE A 181 0.52 3.54 19.48
N LYS A 182 0.31 2.25 19.23
CA LYS A 182 1.32 1.19 19.44
C LYS A 182 2.09 0.87 18.17
N GLU A 183 1.44 0.93 17.01
CA GLU A 183 2.04 0.60 15.72
C GLU A 183 1.99 1.77 14.75
N ILE A 184 3.10 2.02 14.05
CA ILE A 184 3.14 2.94 12.91
C ILE A 184 3.60 2.20 11.67
N THR A 185 3.01 2.53 10.53
CA THR A 185 3.45 2.05 9.22
C THR A 185 3.93 3.22 8.38
N LEU A 186 5.23 3.25 8.10
CA LEU A 186 5.87 4.23 7.24
C LEU A 186 5.55 3.91 5.78
N LEU A 187 5.03 4.91 5.07
CA LEU A 187 4.54 4.80 3.70
C LEU A 187 5.32 5.69 2.75
N GLY A 188 5.49 5.19 1.55
CA GLY A 188 6.05 5.86 0.39
C GLY A 188 5.91 4.96 -0.83
N GLN A 189 6.23 5.46 -2.02
CA GLN A 189 6.31 4.62 -3.22
C GLN A 189 7.62 3.83 -3.33
N ASN A 190 8.64 4.21 -2.57
CA ASN A 190 9.92 3.51 -2.48
C ASN A 190 10.62 3.87 -1.16
N VAL A 191 10.17 3.34 -0.02
CA VAL A 191 10.57 3.85 1.30
C VAL A 191 12.08 3.79 1.57
N ASN A 192 12.78 2.83 0.99
CA ASN A 192 14.23 2.68 1.17
C ASN A 192 15.07 3.65 0.32
N SER A 193 14.49 4.44 -0.58
CA SER A 193 15.17 5.60 -1.17
C SER A 193 14.96 6.90 -0.40
N TYR A 194 14.25 6.87 0.73
CA TYR A 194 14.11 8.04 1.61
C TYR A 194 15.46 8.68 1.93
N GLY A 195 15.49 10.01 1.90
CA GLY A 195 16.68 10.81 2.21
C GLY A 195 17.43 11.32 0.99
N LYS A 196 17.27 10.69 -0.19
CA LYS A 196 18.02 11.05 -1.41
C LYS A 196 17.69 12.45 -1.94
N THR A 197 16.58 13.03 -1.51
CA THR A 197 16.07 14.33 -1.94
C THR A 197 16.11 15.39 -0.83
N LEU A 198 16.70 15.06 0.32
CA LEU A 198 16.91 16.02 1.41
C LEU A 198 18.23 16.76 1.22
N ASN A 199 18.25 18.05 1.58
CA ASN A 199 19.48 18.83 1.66
C ASN A 199 20.39 18.32 2.79
N ASN A 200 19.79 18.08 3.98
CA ASN A 200 20.47 17.42 5.09
C ASN A 200 20.26 15.91 4.98
N LYS A 201 21.31 15.18 4.59
CA LYS A 201 21.23 13.74 4.30
C LYS A 201 20.93 12.96 5.57
N MET A 202 19.78 12.29 5.58
CA MET A 202 19.45 11.22 6.53
C MET A 202 18.91 10.04 5.75
N THR A 203 19.49 8.86 5.95
CA THR A 203 19.04 7.64 5.27
C THR A 203 17.77 7.09 5.91
N PHE A 204 17.09 6.17 5.21
CA PHE A 204 15.95 5.46 5.78
C PHE A 204 16.30 4.65 7.03
N ALA A 205 17.49 4.04 7.06
CA ALA A 205 17.96 3.26 8.20
C ALA A 205 18.19 4.14 9.44
N GLU A 206 18.80 5.32 9.26
CA GLU A 206 18.97 6.31 10.33
C GLU A 206 17.62 6.82 10.85
N LEU A 207 16.66 7.08 9.95
CA LEU A 207 15.30 7.46 10.34
C LEU A 207 14.64 6.35 11.18
N LEU A 208 14.75 5.08 10.76
CA LEU A 208 14.22 3.95 11.52
C LEU A 208 14.84 3.86 12.93
N ARG A 209 16.15 4.05 13.05
CA ARG A 209 16.84 4.05 14.36
C ARG A 209 16.33 5.19 15.26
N LYS A 210 16.16 6.40 14.73
CA LYS A 210 15.59 7.54 15.49
C LYS A 210 14.13 7.32 15.89
N ILE A 211 13.32 6.71 15.03
CA ILE A 211 11.93 6.37 15.35
C ILE A 211 11.89 5.26 16.42
N ASN A 212 12.82 4.30 16.38
CA ASN A 212 12.92 3.21 17.35
C ASN A 212 13.15 3.72 18.78
N GLU A 213 13.81 4.86 18.95
CA GLU A 213 14.04 5.52 20.24
C GLU A 213 12.78 6.18 20.84
N VAL A 214 11.71 6.35 20.06
CA VAL A 214 10.48 7.01 20.54
C VAL A 214 9.70 6.10 21.48
N LYS A 215 9.72 6.45 22.77
CA LYS A 215 8.95 5.76 23.81
C LYS A 215 7.45 5.78 23.50
N GLY A 216 6.81 4.61 23.55
CA GLY A 216 5.38 4.44 23.35
C GLY A 216 5.03 3.71 22.05
N ILE A 217 5.85 3.88 21.00
CA ILE A 217 5.76 3.07 19.79
C ILE A 217 6.37 1.71 20.07
N LYS A 218 5.61 0.65 19.81
CA LYS A 218 6.01 -0.75 20.00
C LYS A 218 6.29 -1.48 18.70
N ARG A 219 5.75 -0.97 17.59
CA ARG A 219 5.91 -1.57 16.27
C ARG A 219 6.10 -0.51 15.20
N ILE A 220 7.17 -0.64 14.44
CA ILE A 220 7.48 0.15 13.27
C ILE A 220 7.45 -0.80 12.09
N ARG A 221 6.53 -0.55 11.17
CA ARG A 221 6.45 -1.21 9.88
C ARG A 221 6.79 -0.21 8.79
N PHE A 222 7.14 -0.74 7.65
CA PHE A 222 7.19 0.01 6.42
C PHE A 222 6.76 -0.90 5.27
N MET A 223 6.35 -0.31 4.17
CA MET A 223 5.94 -1.04 2.99
C MET A 223 6.46 -0.34 1.74
N THR A 224 6.60 -1.10 0.67
CA THR A 224 7.02 -0.62 -0.65
C THR A 224 8.51 -0.31 -0.73
N SER A 225 9.33 -1.36 -0.66
CA SER A 225 10.77 -1.29 -0.90
C SER A 225 11.12 -1.66 -2.34
N HIS A 226 12.22 -1.13 -2.86
CA HIS A 226 12.79 -1.58 -4.13
C HIS A 226 14.11 -2.33 -3.89
N PRO A 227 14.35 -3.52 -4.49
CA PRO A 227 15.56 -4.31 -4.22
C PRO A 227 16.87 -3.54 -4.39
N LYS A 228 17.00 -2.75 -5.47
CA LYS A 228 18.19 -1.91 -5.72
C LYS A 228 18.55 -0.90 -4.61
N ASP A 229 17.58 -0.52 -3.78
CA ASP A 229 17.76 0.50 -2.73
C ASP A 229 17.83 -0.14 -1.32
N LEU A 230 17.83 -1.47 -1.22
CA LEU A 230 17.94 -2.16 0.08
C LEU A 230 19.42 -2.25 0.48
N SER A 231 19.87 -1.33 1.32
CA SER A 231 21.25 -1.28 1.80
C SER A 231 21.51 -2.23 2.97
N ASP A 232 22.79 -2.53 3.20
CA ASP A 232 23.24 -3.30 4.37
C ASP A 232 22.83 -2.63 5.68
N ASP A 233 23.00 -1.32 5.79
CA ASP A 233 22.60 -0.58 6.99
C ASP A 233 21.09 -0.66 7.25
N LEU A 234 20.26 -0.75 6.21
CA LEU A 234 18.83 -1.02 6.39
C LEU A 234 18.58 -2.44 6.91
N ILE A 235 19.30 -3.45 6.41
CA ILE A 235 19.23 -4.82 6.95
C ILE A 235 19.62 -4.81 8.43
N TYR A 236 20.72 -4.14 8.78
CA TYR A 236 21.18 -4.02 10.17
C TYR A 236 20.19 -3.23 11.03
N ALA A 237 19.58 -2.17 10.53
CA ALA A 237 18.54 -1.45 11.26
C ALA A 237 17.33 -2.33 11.56
N ILE A 238 16.91 -3.17 10.62
CA ILE A 238 15.81 -4.13 10.85
C ILE A 238 16.25 -5.20 11.85
N ARG A 239 17.51 -5.64 11.84
CA ARG A 239 18.04 -6.62 12.80
C ARG A 239 18.10 -6.04 14.22
N ASP A 240 18.70 -4.87 14.37
CA ASP A 240 19.11 -4.30 15.66
C ASP A 240 18.01 -3.50 16.37
N CYS A 241 17.09 -2.88 15.61
CA CYS A 241 16.00 -2.13 16.22
C CYS A 241 14.90 -3.08 16.74
N GLU A 242 14.65 -3.02 18.04
CA GLU A 242 13.65 -3.84 18.74
C GLU A 242 12.22 -3.59 18.23
N ASN A 243 11.84 -2.33 18.06
CA ASN A 243 10.49 -1.96 17.63
C ASN A 243 10.28 -2.15 16.11
N VAL A 244 11.35 -2.35 15.32
CA VAL A 244 11.21 -2.59 13.88
C VAL A 244 10.80 -4.03 13.65
N CYS A 245 9.62 -4.19 13.06
CA CYS A 245 9.05 -5.49 12.76
C CYS A 245 9.95 -6.29 11.80
N LYS A 246 10.17 -7.57 12.09
CA LYS A 246 10.98 -8.49 11.27
C LYS A 246 10.20 -8.96 10.02
N HIS A 247 9.75 -7.99 9.23
CA HIS A 247 9.01 -8.18 7.98
C HIS A 247 9.54 -7.23 6.93
N ILE A 248 9.85 -7.75 5.74
CA ILE A 248 10.19 -6.95 4.56
C ILE A 248 9.25 -7.32 3.43
N HIS A 249 8.70 -6.29 2.78
CA HIS A 249 8.05 -6.43 1.49
C HIS A 249 9.02 -6.01 0.38
N LEU A 250 9.52 -6.99 -0.39
CA LEU A 250 10.59 -6.83 -1.38
C LEU A 250 10.15 -7.34 -2.77
N PRO A 251 9.41 -6.53 -3.55
CA PRO A 251 8.96 -6.91 -4.90
C PRO A 251 10.10 -7.14 -5.90
N PHE A 252 10.25 -8.36 -6.40
CA PHE A 252 11.17 -8.68 -7.51
C PHE A 252 10.49 -8.58 -8.89
N GLN A 253 9.17 -8.80 -8.93
CA GLN A 253 8.27 -8.72 -10.09
C GLN A 253 8.41 -9.88 -11.08
N ALA A 254 9.62 -10.18 -11.55
CA ALA A 254 9.90 -11.28 -12.48
C ALA A 254 11.31 -11.85 -12.24
N GLY A 255 11.55 -13.12 -12.58
CA GLY A 255 12.82 -13.80 -12.31
C GLY A 255 13.82 -13.81 -13.47
N SER A 256 13.42 -13.49 -14.70
CA SER A 256 14.32 -13.46 -15.86
C SER A 256 15.06 -12.12 -15.97
N ASN A 257 16.38 -12.18 -16.19
CA ASN A 257 17.22 -11.00 -16.44
C ASN A 257 16.76 -10.21 -17.68
N LYS A 258 16.26 -10.89 -18.72
CA LYS A 258 15.70 -10.24 -19.91
C LYS A 258 14.45 -9.43 -19.53
N ILE A 259 13.52 -10.06 -18.82
CA ILE A 259 12.26 -9.41 -18.41
C ILE A 259 12.50 -8.30 -17.39
N LEU A 260 13.38 -8.51 -16.42
CA LEU A 260 13.81 -7.49 -15.46
C LEU A 260 14.36 -6.24 -16.18
N LYS A 261 15.19 -6.43 -17.22
CA LYS A 261 15.70 -5.32 -18.04
C LYS A 261 14.57 -4.59 -18.78
N LEU A 262 13.64 -5.32 -19.40
CA LEU A 262 12.46 -4.72 -20.06
C LEU A 262 11.54 -4.01 -19.07
N MET A 263 11.44 -4.50 -17.84
CA MET A 263 10.73 -3.86 -16.72
C MET A 263 11.45 -2.60 -16.20
N ASN A 264 12.64 -2.27 -16.73
CA ASN A 264 13.55 -1.23 -16.25
C ASN A 264 13.98 -1.45 -14.79
N ARG A 265 14.16 -2.71 -14.37
CA ARG A 265 14.79 -3.05 -13.10
C ARG A 265 16.30 -2.90 -13.20
N LYS A 266 16.91 -2.41 -12.12
CA LYS A 266 18.36 -2.11 -12.05
C LYS A 266 19.12 -3.18 -11.26
N TYR A 267 18.67 -4.42 -11.37
CA TYR A 267 19.26 -5.58 -10.71
C TYR A 267 18.99 -6.84 -11.54
N THR A 268 19.80 -7.87 -11.33
CA THR A 268 19.61 -9.21 -11.92
C THR A 268 18.97 -10.19 -10.94
N LYS A 269 18.56 -11.36 -11.45
CA LYS A 269 18.10 -12.52 -10.69
C LYS A 269 19.11 -12.92 -9.61
N GLU A 270 20.38 -12.98 -9.99
CA GLU A 270 21.49 -13.39 -9.12
C GLU A 270 21.66 -12.40 -7.97
N GLN A 271 21.74 -11.09 -8.29
CA GLN A 271 21.83 -10.02 -7.28
C GLN A 271 20.63 -10.04 -6.32
N TYR A 272 19.43 -10.32 -6.83
CA TYR A 272 18.24 -10.45 -5.98
C TYR A 272 18.34 -11.66 -5.03
N LEU A 273 18.79 -12.82 -5.53
CA LEU A 273 18.94 -14.03 -4.71
C LEU A 273 20.07 -13.89 -3.67
N GLU A 274 21.17 -13.23 -4.02
CA GLU A 274 22.24 -12.87 -3.09
C GLU A 274 21.73 -11.95 -1.97
N LEU A 275 20.93 -10.94 -2.34
CA LEU A 275 20.29 -10.05 -1.37
C LEU A 275 19.36 -10.82 -0.44
N MET A 276 18.52 -11.71 -0.98
CA MET A 276 17.64 -12.58 -0.19
C MET A 276 18.42 -13.46 0.79
N TYR A 277 19.54 -14.05 0.34
CA TYR A 277 20.42 -14.84 1.18
C TYR A 277 20.98 -14.00 2.33
N LYS A 278 21.52 -12.82 2.04
CA LYS A 278 22.07 -11.90 3.03
C LYS A 278 21.03 -11.50 4.10
N ILE A 279 19.82 -11.12 3.68
CA ILE A 279 18.74 -10.75 4.59
C ILE A 279 18.45 -11.91 5.58
N ARG A 280 18.37 -13.15 5.08
CA ARG A 280 18.07 -14.33 5.92
C ARG A 280 19.25 -14.74 6.79
N GLN A 281 20.48 -14.51 6.37
CA GLN A 281 21.66 -14.73 7.23
C GLN A 281 21.67 -13.75 8.40
N GLU A 282 21.42 -12.47 8.14
CA GLU A 282 21.43 -11.41 9.16
C GLU A 282 20.20 -11.46 10.07
N ILE A 283 19.06 -11.92 9.56
CA ILE A 283 17.78 -11.95 10.29
C ILE A 283 17.09 -13.30 10.01
N PRO A 284 17.46 -14.38 10.71
CA PRO A 284 16.96 -15.73 10.43
C PRO A 284 15.43 -15.88 10.46
N ASP A 285 14.75 -15.17 11.37
CA ASP A 285 13.29 -15.25 11.56
C ASP A 285 12.50 -14.22 10.73
N ILE A 286 13.14 -13.56 9.75
CA ILE A 286 12.47 -12.54 8.94
C ILE A 286 11.43 -13.13 8.00
N ALA A 287 10.24 -12.51 7.99
CA ALA A 287 9.25 -12.79 6.97
C ALA A 287 9.47 -11.92 5.74
N ILE A 288 9.56 -12.53 4.57
CA ILE A 288 9.75 -11.82 3.30
C ILE A 288 8.54 -12.04 2.42
N THR A 289 7.93 -10.93 2.01
CA THR A 289 6.81 -10.90 1.08
C THR A 289 7.19 -10.17 -0.20
N THR A 290 6.48 -10.42 -1.30
CA THR A 290 6.87 -9.86 -2.61
C THR A 290 5.66 -9.57 -3.50
N ASP A 291 5.91 -8.92 -4.64
CA ASP A 291 4.95 -8.82 -5.74
C ASP A 291 5.51 -9.54 -6.97
N ILE A 292 4.64 -10.20 -7.72
CA ILE A 292 4.97 -10.97 -8.92
C ILE A 292 4.00 -10.59 -10.04
N ILE A 293 4.53 -10.26 -11.21
CA ILE A 293 3.75 -9.98 -12.43
C ILE A 293 4.00 -11.10 -13.42
N VAL A 294 2.94 -11.77 -13.85
CA VAL A 294 2.97 -12.86 -14.84
C VAL A 294 2.45 -12.36 -16.17
N GLY A 295 3.09 -12.76 -17.27
CA GLY A 295 2.63 -12.44 -18.62
C GLY A 295 3.02 -11.04 -19.08
N PHE A 296 4.15 -10.52 -18.59
CA PHE A 296 4.71 -9.27 -19.08
C PHE A 296 5.06 -9.39 -20.58
N PRO A 297 5.00 -8.31 -21.38
CA PRO A 297 5.30 -8.38 -22.81
C PRO A 297 6.67 -9.02 -23.06
N ASN A 298 6.78 -9.86 -24.11
CA ASN A 298 7.98 -10.61 -24.47
C ASN A 298 8.40 -11.75 -23.48
N GLU A 299 7.56 -12.12 -22.51
CA GLU A 299 7.81 -13.23 -21.59
C GLU A 299 7.67 -14.61 -22.27
N THR A 300 8.79 -15.33 -22.39
CA THR A 300 8.83 -16.72 -22.89
C THR A 300 8.65 -17.73 -21.75
N GLU A 301 8.46 -19.01 -22.09
CA GLU A 301 8.35 -20.06 -21.06
C GLU A 301 9.62 -20.17 -20.21
N LYS A 302 10.81 -20.01 -20.81
CA LYS A 302 12.08 -19.99 -20.07
C LYS A 302 12.12 -18.83 -19.07
N ASP A 303 11.62 -17.66 -19.45
CA ASP A 303 11.59 -16.49 -18.56
C ASP A 303 10.64 -16.69 -17.38
N PHE A 304 9.51 -17.37 -17.63
CA PHE A 304 8.55 -17.72 -16.60
C PHE A 304 9.11 -18.80 -15.65
N GLU A 305 9.81 -19.81 -16.16
CA GLU A 305 10.50 -20.80 -15.33
C GLU A 305 11.59 -20.16 -14.46
N ASP A 306 12.31 -19.16 -14.96
CA ASP A 306 13.22 -18.36 -14.14
C ASP A 306 12.51 -17.64 -12.99
N THR A 307 11.27 -17.20 -13.20
CA THR A 307 10.42 -16.62 -12.16
C THR A 307 10.04 -17.65 -11.10
N LEU A 308 9.66 -18.87 -11.51
CA LEU A 308 9.40 -19.97 -10.59
C LEU A 308 10.65 -20.37 -9.80
N ASP A 309 11.82 -20.39 -10.43
CA ASP A 309 13.10 -20.66 -9.76
C ASP A 309 13.40 -19.65 -8.64
N VAL A 310 13.17 -18.35 -8.88
CA VAL A 310 13.30 -17.33 -7.82
C VAL A 310 12.32 -17.58 -6.67
N VAL A 311 11.07 -17.94 -6.96
CA VAL A 311 10.06 -18.26 -5.93
C VAL A 311 10.50 -19.46 -5.08
N ARG A 312 10.95 -20.55 -5.74
CA ARG A 312 11.44 -21.77 -5.08
C ARG A 312 12.64 -21.47 -4.18
N LYS A 313 13.62 -20.71 -4.66
CA LYS A 313 14.85 -20.38 -3.92
C LYS A 313 14.62 -19.38 -2.79
N SER A 314 13.82 -18.34 -3.04
CA SER A 314 13.58 -17.26 -2.07
C SER A 314 12.66 -17.68 -0.92
N ARG A 315 11.80 -18.67 -1.17
CA ARG A 315 10.84 -19.24 -0.20
C ARG A 315 10.01 -18.17 0.52
N PHE A 316 9.33 -17.30 -0.22
CA PHE A 316 8.54 -16.20 0.34
C PHE A 316 7.45 -16.66 1.32
N ASP A 317 7.17 -15.84 2.32
CA ASP A 317 6.07 -16.06 3.27
C ASP A 317 4.70 -15.80 2.66
N SER A 318 4.63 -14.89 1.70
CA SER A 318 3.44 -14.54 0.92
C SER A 318 3.87 -13.72 -0.29
N ALA A 319 3.07 -13.73 -1.36
CA ALA A 319 3.24 -12.80 -2.47
C ALA A 319 1.90 -12.22 -2.90
N PHE A 320 1.91 -10.97 -3.37
CA PHE A 320 0.82 -10.46 -4.19
C PHE A 320 1.13 -10.83 -5.64
N THR A 321 0.29 -11.65 -6.24
CA THR A 321 0.46 -12.12 -7.62
C THR A 321 -0.51 -11.38 -8.53
N PHE A 322 -0.02 -10.94 -9.68
CA PHE A 322 -0.78 -10.14 -10.64
C PHE A 322 -0.60 -10.70 -12.05
N LEU A 323 -1.68 -10.70 -12.82
CA LEU A 323 -1.58 -10.75 -14.26
C LEU A 323 -1.13 -9.38 -14.77
N TYR A 324 -0.20 -9.35 -15.73
CA TYR A 324 0.14 -8.12 -16.41
C TYR A 324 -1.10 -7.58 -17.12
N SER A 325 -1.51 -6.37 -16.72
CA SER A 325 -2.60 -5.62 -17.30
C SER A 325 -2.02 -4.37 -17.98
N VAL A 326 -2.38 -4.15 -19.23
CA VAL A 326 -1.91 -3.01 -20.02
C VAL A 326 -2.42 -1.72 -19.39
N ARG A 327 -1.53 -0.74 -19.24
CA ARG A 327 -1.87 0.57 -18.66
C ARG A 327 -1.50 1.68 -19.61
N GLU A 328 -2.51 2.37 -20.12
CA GLU A 328 -2.30 3.45 -21.06
C GLU A 328 -1.38 4.54 -20.47
N GLY A 329 -0.38 4.93 -21.26
CA GLY A 329 0.65 5.89 -20.86
C GLY A 329 1.87 5.30 -20.16
N THR A 330 1.96 3.98 -19.95
CA THR A 330 3.22 3.33 -19.50
C THR A 330 4.04 2.84 -20.69
N PRO A 331 5.39 2.81 -20.61
CA PRO A 331 6.23 2.27 -21.69
C PRO A 331 5.88 0.83 -22.10
N ALA A 332 5.53 -0.03 -21.15
CA ALA A 332 5.16 -1.42 -21.41
C ALA A 332 3.85 -1.58 -22.20
N ALA A 333 2.97 -0.56 -22.20
CA ALA A 333 1.75 -0.58 -22.99
C ALA A 333 2.02 -0.44 -24.50
N LYS A 334 3.19 0.08 -24.87
CA LYS A 334 3.64 0.23 -26.26
C LYS A 334 4.53 -0.93 -26.72
N MET A 335 4.83 -1.88 -25.84
CA MET A 335 5.65 -3.03 -26.21
C MET A 335 4.85 -3.98 -27.10
N GLU A 336 5.49 -4.44 -28.16
CA GLU A 336 5.01 -5.53 -29.01
C GLU A 336 5.03 -6.87 -28.23
N ASP A 337 4.42 -7.91 -28.78
CA ASP A 337 4.34 -9.25 -28.19
C ASP A 337 3.70 -9.31 -26.79
N GLN A 338 2.49 -8.79 -26.71
CA GLN A 338 1.60 -9.00 -25.56
C GLN A 338 1.24 -10.48 -25.43
N ILE A 339 1.31 -11.02 -24.21
CA ILE A 339 1.03 -12.44 -23.96
C ILE A 339 -0.49 -12.69 -24.04
N PRO A 340 -0.96 -13.72 -24.77
CA PRO A 340 -2.37 -14.08 -24.81
C PRO A 340 -2.92 -14.41 -23.41
N ASP A 341 -4.14 -13.96 -23.14
CA ASP A 341 -4.77 -14.06 -21.82
C ASP A 341 -4.83 -15.49 -21.28
N LYS A 342 -5.18 -16.46 -22.13
CA LYS A 342 -5.16 -17.89 -21.79
C LYS A 342 -3.80 -18.35 -21.25
N LEU A 343 -2.71 -17.97 -21.92
CA LEU A 343 -1.35 -18.35 -21.50
C LEU A 343 -0.95 -17.64 -20.20
N LYS A 344 -1.38 -16.38 -20.00
CA LYS A 344 -1.18 -15.67 -18.73
C LYS A 344 -1.85 -16.42 -17.57
N HIS A 345 -3.09 -16.88 -17.76
CA HIS A 345 -3.82 -17.64 -16.75
C HIS A 345 -3.19 -19.01 -16.45
N GLU A 346 -2.74 -19.74 -17.48
CA GLU A 346 -2.02 -21.01 -17.30
C GLU A 346 -0.75 -20.82 -16.46
N ARG A 347 0.08 -19.82 -16.80
CA ARG A 347 1.28 -19.48 -16.03
C ARG A 347 0.95 -19.01 -14.62
N PHE A 348 -0.09 -18.20 -14.46
CA PHE A 348 -0.53 -17.74 -13.15
C PHE A 348 -0.91 -18.91 -12.25
N GLN A 349 -1.61 -19.91 -12.78
CA GLN A 349 -1.94 -21.12 -12.01
C GLN A 349 -0.67 -21.87 -11.60
N LYS A 350 0.28 -22.11 -12.52
CA LYS A 350 1.59 -22.73 -12.20
C LYS A 350 2.35 -21.97 -11.10
N LEU A 351 2.29 -20.64 -11.12
CA LEU A 351 2.89 -19.80 -10.08
C LEU A 351 2.22 -20.03 -8.72
N LEU A 352 0.88 -20.06 -8.66
CA LEU A 352 0.16 -20.35 -7.42
C LEU A 352 0.47 -21.75 -6.88
N ASP A 353 0.52 -22.75 -7.76
CA ASP A 353 0.85 -24.13 -7.40
C ASP A 353 2.27 -24.27 -6.84
N THR A 354 3.19 -23.37 -7.24
CA THR A 354 4.55 -23.29 -6.69
C THR A 354 4.59 -22.50 -5.37
N LEU A 355 3.87 -21.37 -5.28
CA LEU A 355 3.93 -20.44 -4.15
C LEU A 355 3.16 -20.91 -2.91
N HIS A 356 1.98 -21.51 -3.10
CA HIS A 356 1.10 -21.89 -1.98
C HIS A 356 1.74 -22.95 -1.07
N PRO A 357 2.35 -24.03 -1.58
CA PRO A 357 3.01 -25.02 -0.72
C PRO A 357 4.12 -24.40 0.11
N ILE A 358 4.94 -23.53 -0.49
CA ILE A 358 6.03 -22.82 0.21
C ILE A 358 5.47 -21.95 1.35
N SER A 359 4.42 -21.17 1.08
CA SER A 359 3.80 -20.28 2.08
C SER A 359 3.20 -21.10 3.23
N TYR A 360 2.56 -22.22 2.91
CA TYR A 360 2.02 -23.15 3.89
C TYR A 360 3.11 -23.83 4.74
N GLU A 361 4.20 -24.29 4.13
CA GLU A 361 5.36 -24.85 4.83
C GLU A 361 6.01 -23.84 5.78
N ASN A 362 6.14 -22.59 5.34
CA ASN A 362 6.66 -21.52 6.18
C ASN A 362 5.74 -21.27 7.39
N ASN A 363 4.42 -21.29 7.19
CA ASN A 363 3.47 -21.19 8.31
C ASN A 363 3.51 -22.41 9.22
N LYS A 364 3.68 -23.64 8.70
CA LYS A 364 3.77 -24.86 9.53
C LYS A 364 4.86 -24.78 10.59
N ARG A 365 5.99 -24.11 10.29
CA ARG A 365 7.10 -23.87 11.24
C ARG A 365 6.74 -22.98 12.43
N THR A 366 5.56 -22.36 12.41
CA THR A 366 5.04 -21.52 13.49
C THR A 366 4.22 -22.29 14.51
N ILE A 367 3.76 -23.51 14.19
CA ILE A 367 2.94 -24.34 15.09
C ILE A 367 3.71 -24.60 16.39
N GLY A 368 3.02 -24.41 17.52
CA GLY A 368 3.57 -24.59 18.86
C GLY A 368 4.36 -23.40 19.38
N LYS A 369 4.73 -22.43 18.53
CA LYS A 369 5.42 -21.20 18.92
C LYS A 369 4.42 -20.13 19.39
N THR A 370 4.90 -19.24 20.24
CA THR A 370 4.15 -18.07 20.72
C THR A 370 4.65 -16.81 20.00
N PHE A 371 3.73 -15.95 19.60
CA PHE A 371 4.05 -14.66 18.98
C PHE A 371 3.27 -13.53 19.64
N ASP A 372 3.90 -12.37 19.72
CA ASP A 372 3.20 -11.11 19.96
C ASP A 372 2.23 -10.83 18.81
N VAL A 373 0.96 -10.61 19.13
CA VAL A 373 -0.10 -10.31 18.17
C VAL A 373 -0.79 -9.01 18.56
N LEU A 374 -0.77 -8.03 17.66
CA LEU A 374 -1.58 -6.82 17.80
C LEU A 374 -3.00 -7.14 17.36
N VAL A 375 -3.96 -7.08 18.29
CA VAL A 375 -5.37 -7.39 18.03
C VAL A 375 -6.01 -6.22 17.25
N GLU A 376 -6.63 -6.51 16.12
CA GLU A 376 -7.20 -5.50 15.22
C GLU A 376 -8.73 -5.40 15.33
N GLY A 377 -9.41 -6.45 15.80
CA GLY A 377 -10.86 -6.47 15.91
C GLY A 377 -11.46 -7.84 15.65
N VAL A 378 -12.77 -7.86 15.46
CA VAL A 378 -13.52 -9.07 15.10
C VAL A 378 -13.13 -9.53 13.68
N SER A 379 -13.05 -10.85 13.50
CA SER A 379 -12.78 -11.45 12.20
C SER A 379 -13.94 -11.19 11.24
N LYS A 380 -13.62 -10.77 10.01
CA LYS A 380 -14.64 -10.45 8.99
C LYS A 380 -15.49 -11.65 8.55
N ASN A 381 -14.96 -12.85 8.73
CA ASN A 381 -15.58 -14.09 8.24
C ASN A 381 -16.17 -14.94 9.37
N ASP A 382 -15.98 -14.52 10.63
CA ASP A 382 -16.41 -15.26 11.82
C ASP A 382 -16.47 -14.27 13.00
N ASP A 383 -17.68 -13.92 13.41
CA ASP A 383 -17.94 -12.95 14.48
C ASP A 383 -17.59 -13.47 15.89
N THR A 384 -17.37 -14.77 16.03
CA THR A 384 -16.94 -15.41 17.28
C THR A 384 -15.44 -15.34 17.52
N MET A 385 -14.67 -14.92 16.50
CA MET A 385 -13.22 -14.91 16.50
C MET A 385 -12.68 -13.49 16.35
N TYR A 386 -11.55 -13.22 16.99
CA TYR A 386 -10.78 -11.99 16.79
C TYR A 386 -9.65 -12.24 15.82
N THR A 387 -9.18 -11.17 15.19
CA THR A 387 -8.04 -11.19 14.31
C THR A 387 -6.98 -10.18 14.73
N GLY A 388 -5.73 -10.53 14.47
CA GLY A 388 -4.58 -9.68 14.73
C GLY A 388 -3.40 -10.05 13.85
N ARG A 389 -2.32 -9.27 13.96
CA ARG A 389 -1.10 -9.49 13.17
C ARG A 389 0.15 -9.66 14.03
N THR A 390 1.01 -10.60 13.66
CA THR A 390 2.34 -10.79 14.26
C THR A 390 3.32 -9.69 13.87
N GLY A 391 4.48 -9.61 14.52
CA GLY A 391 5.60 -8.77 14.05
C GLY A 391 6.02 -9.09 12.59
N THR A 392 5.94 -10.35 12.18
CA THR A 392 6.17 -10.83 10.81
C THR A 392 5.00 -10.59 9.84
N ASN A 393 3.98 -9.84 10.25
CA ASN A 393 2.79 -9.49 9.46
C ASN A 393 1.90 -10.69 9.06
N LYS A 394 2.01 -11.83 9.78
CA LYS A 394 1.10 -12.97 9.59
C LYS A 394 -0.24 -12.69 10.27
N LEU A 395 -1.33 -12.99 9.58
CA LEU A 395 -2.69 -12.88 10.11
C LEU A 395 -2.94 -14.03 11.08
N VAL A 396 -3.46 -13.74 12.27
CA VAL A 396 -3.78 -14.74 13.29
C VAL A 396 -5.24 -14.58 13.69
N HIS A 397 -5.94 -15.72 13.81
CA HIS A 397 -7.29 -15.80 14.36
C HIS A 397 -7.27 -16.52 15.71
N PHE A 398 -7.94 -15.95 16.72
CA PHE A 398 -7.97 -16.50 18.08
C PHE A 398 -9.23 -16.00 18.81
N LYS A 399 -9.63 -16.69 19.87
CA LYS A 399 -10.72 -16.23 20.74
C LYS A 399 -10.22 -15.09 21.62
N ALA A 400 -10.99 -14.00 21.67
CA ALA A 400 -10.74 -12.85 22.53
C ALA A 400 -12.05 -12.09 22.78
N ASN A 401 -11.95 -10.86 23.28
CA ASN A 401 -13.07 -9.94 23.42
C ASN A 401 -12.59 -8.50 23.14
N GLU A 402 -13.53 -7.55 23.07
CA GLU A 402 -13.28 -6.18 22.63
C GLU A 402 -12.19 -5.46 23.43
N LYS A 403 -12.02 -5.80 24.72
CA LYS A 403 -11.02 -5.19 25.60
C LYS A 403 -9.58 -5.42 25.14
N PHE A 404 -9.36 -6.35 24.21
CA PHE A 404 -8.05 -6.66 23.65
C PHE A 404 -7.75 -5.88 22.38
N ILE A 405 -8.74 -5.25 21.72
CA ILE A 405 -8.51 -4.45 20.51
C ILE A 405 -7.45 -3.38 20.79
N GLY A 406 -6.45 -3.28 19.92
CA GLY A 406 -5.33 -2.36 20.05
C GLY A 406 -4.24 -2.77 21.04
N LYS A 407 -4.41 -3.90 21.75
CA LYS A 407 -3.38 -4.47 22.63
C LYS A 407 -2.52 -5.48 21.88
N ILE A 408 -1.29 -5.64 22.36
CA ILE A 408 -0.40 -6.72 21.95
C ILE A 408 -0.54 -7.84 22.97
N VAL A 409 -0.88 -9.04 22.50
CA VAL A 409 -1.05 -10.24 23.34
C VAL A 409 -0.19 -11.38 22.84
N ASN A 410 0.24 -12.25 23.75
CA ASN A 410 0.94 -13.49 23.41
C ASN A 410 -0.07 -14.51 22.87
N VAL A 411 0.14 -15.01 21.65
CA VAL A 411 -0.71 -16.03 21.04
C VAL A 411 0.12 -17.24 20.66
N LYS A 412 -0.22 -18.41 21.22
CA LYS A 412 0.38 -19.70 20.85
C LYS A 412 -0.34 -20.26 19.63
N ILE A 413 0.41 -20.52 18.56
CA ILE A 413 -0.16 -21.04 17.30
C ILE A 413 -0.45 -22.53 17.44
N LYS A 414 -1.69 -22.92 17.10
CA LYS A 414 -2.19 -24.30 17.18
C LYS A 414 -2.31 -24.95 15.81
N SER A 415 -2.77 -24.20 14.83
CA SER A 415 -2.95 -24.68 13.46
C SER A 415 -2.72 -23.55 12.47
N VAL A 416 -2.54 -23.92 11.21
CA VAL A 416 -2.22 -22.97 10.15
C VAL A 416 -2.98 -23.29 8.87
N LYS A 417 -3.28 -22.25 8.11
CA LYS A 417 -3.69 -22.29 6.71
C LYS A 417 -2.59 -21.61 5.88
N THR A 418 -2.74 -21.61 4.56
CA THR A 418 -1.80 -20.92 3.65
C THR A 418 -1.65 -19.44 3.97
N TRP A 419 -2.75 -18.77 4.34
CA TRP A 419 -2.80 -17.29 4.48
C TRP A 419 -3.07 -16.78 5.89
N SER A 420 -3.32 -17.67 6.83
CA SER A 420 -3.68 -17.32 8.19
C SER A 420 -3.22 -18.38 9.18
N LEU A 421 -2.93 -17.95 10.40
CA LEU A 421 -2.65 -18.81 11.53
C LEU A 421 -3.89 -18.85 12.45
N GLN A 422 -3.99 -19.88 13.27
CA GLN A 422 -4.98 -19.97 14.33
C GLN A 422 -4.30 -20.33 15.64
N GLY A 423 -4.69 -19.67 16.73
CA GLY A 423 -4.05 -19.85 18.02
C GLY A 423 -4.95 -19.52 19.20
N GLU A 424 -4.35 -19.52 20.38
CA GLU A 424 -4.97 -19.15 21.65
C GLU A 424 -4.10 -18.13 22.38
N ILE A 425 -4.73 -17.19 23.08
CA ILE A 425 -4.01 -16.28 23.96
C ILE A 425 -3.41 -17.10 25.11
N VAL A 426 -2.15 -16.83 25.43
CA VAL A 426 -1.43 -17.40 26.57
C VAL A 426 -0.90 -16.27 27.44
N ASP A 427 -0.72 -16.55 28.73
CA ASP A 427 -0.17 -15.58 29.69
C ASP A 427 1.29 -15.21 29.40
#